data_AF-A0A9R1JPQ6-F1
#
_entry.id   AF-A0A9R1JPQ6-F1
#
_cell.length_a   1.000
_cell.length_b   1.000
_cell.length_c   1.000
_cell.angle_alpha   90.00
_cell.angle_beta   90.00
_cell.angle_gamma   90.00
#
_symmetry.space_group_name_H-M   'P 1'
#
loop_
_entity.id
_entity.type
_entity.pdbx_description
1 polymer ?
#
loop_
_entity_poly.entity_id
_entity_poly.type
_entity_poly.pdbx_seq_one_letter_code
_entity_poly.pdbx_strand_id
1 'polypeptide(L)'
;MKEDKMASVIQIKDMESKVFQALLSFIYTDSLPEMEMNTIEEGKAQETLWLQHLLAAADTYDLQRLKALCEERLCEHIDVSSMTTILTQAEQLNCCGMKGVCFEFSQNYH
;
A
#
# COMPACT_ATOMS: atom_id res chain seq x y z
N MET A 1 -28.92 -27.78 -34.47
CA MET A 1 -28.12 -28.11 -33.27
C MET A 1 -27.82 -26.80 -32.58
N LYS A 2 -28.33 -26.59 -31.36
CA LYS A 2 -28.09 -25.36 -30.58
C LYS A 2 -26.83 -25.59 -29.76
N GLU A 3 -25.75 -24.90 -30.07
CA GLU A 3 -24.56 -24.86 -29.20
C GLU A 3 -24.92 -24.06 -27.95
N ASP A 4 -24.99 -24.76 -26.82
CA ASP A 4 -25.17 -24.17 -25.50
C ASP A 4 -23.86 -23.50 -25.05
N LYS A 5 -23.52 -22.37 -25.68
CA LYS A 5 -22.27 -21.61 -25.46
C LYS A 5 -22.38 -20.68 -24.23
N MET A 6 -22.94 -21.18 -23.14
CA MET A 6 -23.16 -20.44 -21.89
C MET A 6 -22.20 -20.84 -20.77
N ALA A 7 -21.18 -21.67 -21.06
CA ALA A 7 -20.31 -22.28 -20.06
C ALA A 7 -18.99 -21.54 -19.76
N SER A 8 -18.79 -20.28 -20.17
CA SER A 8 -17.50 -19.60 -19.91
C SER A 8 -17.60 -18.08 -19.78
N VAL A 9 -18.65 -17.57 -19.13
CA VAL A 9 -18.67 -16.16 -18.70
C VAL A 9 -18.53 -16.13 -17.19
N ILE A 10 -17.36 -15.70 -16.70
CA ILE A 10 -17.11 -15.46 -15.28
C ILE A 10 -17.38 -13.98 -15.03
N GLN A 11 -18.34 -13.67 -14.16
CA GLN A 11 -18.63 -12.29 -13.77
C GLN A 11 -17.87 -11.93 -12.50
N ILE A 12 -17.09 -10.85 -12.57
CA ILE A 12 -16.41 -10.24 -11.44
C ILE A 12 -17.13 -8.92 -11.15
N LYS A 13 -17.74 -8.81 -9.97
CA LYS A 13 -18.59 -7.64 -9.61
C LYS A 13 -17.86 -6.63 -8.72
N ASP A 14 -16.96 -7.11 -7.89
CA ASP A 14 -16.32 -6.32 -6.82
C ASP A 14 -14.92 -5.85 -7.22
N MET A 15 -14.73 -5.51 -8.50
CA MET A 15 -13.45 -5.03 -9.01
C MET A 15 -13.64 -4.00 -10.12
N GLU A 16 -12.91 -2.90 -10.03
CA GLU A 16 -12.86 -1.92 -11.11
C GLU A 16 -12.18 -2.50 -12.35
N SER A 17 -12.68 -2.15 -13.54
CA SER A 17 -12.15 -2.65 -14.81
C SER A 17 -10.65 -2.39 -15.00
N LYS A 18 -10.17 -1.23 -14.56
CA LYS A 18 -8.75 -0.86 -14.62
C LYS A 18 -7.88 -1.73 -13.71
N VAL A 19 -8.37 -2.06 -12.52
CA VAL A 19 -7.67 -2.95 -11.57
C VAL A 19 -7.61 -4.38 -12.14
N PHE A 20 -8.72 -4.84 -12.72
CA PHE A 20 -8.75 -6.15 -13.36
C PHE A 20 -7.81 -6.24 -14.57
N GLN A 21 -7.77 -5.20 -15.41
CA GLN A 21 -6.83 -5.11 -16.52
C GLN A 21 -5.38 -5.15 -16.04
N ALA A 22 -5.07 -4.49 -14.92
CA ALA A 22 -3.75 -4.50 -14.32
C ALA A 22 -3.36 -5.89 -13.81
N LEU A 23 -4.29 -6.57 -13.14
CA LEU A 23 -4.11 -7.94 -12.65
C LEU A 23 -3.85 -8.92 -13.81
N LEU A 24 -4.63 -8.82 -14.89
CA LEU A 24 -4.38 -9.61 -16.10
C LEU A 24 -3.03 -9.29 -16.72
N SER A 25 -2.67 -8.01 -16.84
CA SER A 25 -1.39 -7.60 -17.41
C SER A 25 -0.23 -8.21 -16.61
N PHE A 26 -0.32 -8.19 -15.28
CA PHE A 26 0.65 -8.86 -14.42
C PHE A 26 0.70 -10.37 -14.65
N ILE A 27 -0.44 -11.06 -14.75
CA ILE A 27 -0.47 -12.51 -15.00
C ILE A 27 0.25 -12.88 -16.31
N TYR A 28 0.12 -12.05 -17.35
CA TYR A 28 0.71 -12.32 -18.67
C TYR A 28 2.15 -11.81 -18.84
N THR A 29 2.55 -10.78 -18.10
CA THR A 29 3.84 -10.09 -18.30
C THR A 29 4.75 -10.13 -17.08
N ASP A 30 4.24 -10.59 -15.94
CA ASP A 30 4.94 -10.72 -14.67
C ASP A 30 5.56 -9.39 -14.17
N SER A 31 4.99 -8.28 -14.66
CA SER A 31 5.43 -6.91 -14.43
C SER A 31 4.28 -6.09 -13.87
N LEU A 32 4.57 -5.27 -12.85
CA LEU A 32 3.57 -4.36 -12.28
C LEU A 32 3.29 -3.25 -13.30
N PRO A 33 2.05 -3.11 -13.81
CA PRO A 33 1.71 -2.04 -14.73
C PRO A 33 1.77 -0.67 -14.05
N GLU A 34 2.07 0.36 -14.81
CA GLU A 34 2.01 1.75 -14.34
C GLU A 34 0.60 2.31 -14.51
N MET A 35 0.15 3.12 -13.56
CA MET A 35 -1.13 3.82 -13.70
C MET A 35 -0.97 5.01 -14.64
N GLU A 36 -1.75 5.07 -15.72
CA GLU A 36 -1.83 6.27 -16.55
C GLU A 36 -2.50 7.41 -15.76
N MET A 37 -1.71 8.43 -15.40
CA MET A 37 -2.18 9.63 -14.71
C MET A 37 -2.39 10.79 -15.68
N ASN A 38 -3.48 11.52 -15.47
CA ASN A 38 -3.81 12.68 -16.31
C ASN A 38 -3.04 13.95 -15.86
N THR A 39 -2.70 14.06 -14.57
CA THR A 39 -2.07 15.21 -13.92
C THR A 39 -1.18 14.77 -12.75
N ILE A 40 -0.08 15.50 -12.50
CA ILE A 40 0.94 15.13 -11.49
C ILE A 40 0.45 15.36 -10.04
N GLU A 41 -0.31 16.42 -9.80
CA GLU A 41 -0.70 16.84 -8.44
C GLU A 41 -1.80 15.96 -7.81
N GLU A 42 -2.74 15.45 -8.61
CA GLU A 42 -3.76 14.49 -8.17
C GLU A 42 -3.28 13.03 -8.29
N GLY A 43 -2.13 12.83 -8.95
CA GLY A 43 -1.60 11.54 -9.34
C GLY A 43 -1.30 10.62 -8.16
N LYS A 44 -0.62 11.13 -7.12
CA LYS A 44 -0.14 10.30 -6.00
C LYS A 44 -1.28 9.70 -5.16
N ALA A 45 -2.32 10.47 -4.89
CA ALA A 45 -3.48 9.98 -4.13
C ALA A 45 -4.27 8.94 -4.93
N GLN A 46 -4.43 9.19 -6.24
CA GLN A 46 -5.09 8.27 -7.15
C GLN A 46 -4.30 6.96 -7.33
N GLU A 47 -2.98 7.04 -7.42
CA GLU A 47 -2.07 5.89 -7.47
C GLU A 47 -2.19 5.04 -6.21
N THR A 48 -2.17 5.68 -5.05
CA THR A 48 -2.27 5.01 -3.76
C THR A 48 -3.59 4.23 -3.66
N LEU A 49 -4.71 4.87 -4.04
CA LEU A 49 -6.02 4.20 -4.05
C LEU A 49 -6.05 3.01 -5.03
N TRP A 50 -5.47 3.18 -6.20
CA TRP A 50 -5.41 2.12 -7.21
C TRP A 50 -4.54 0.94 -6.79
N LEU A 51 -3.36 1.21 -6.23
CA LEU A 51 -2.47 0.19 -5.66
C LEU A 51 -3.15 -0.55 -4.50
N GLN A 52 -3.94 0.13 -3.66
CA GLN A 52 -4.73 -0.52 -2.60
C GLN A 52 -5.79 -1.47 -3.17
N HIS A 53 -6.52 -1.05 -4.20
CA HIS A 53 -7.48 -1.93 -4.87
C HIS A 53 -6.79 -3.12 -5.56
N LEU A 54 -5.63 -2.89 -6.20
CA LEU A 54 -4.85 -3.94 -6.83
C LEU A 54 -4.26 -4.92 -5.81
N LEU A 55 -3.86 -4.43 -4.64
CA LEU A 55 -3.41 -5.26 -3.52
C LEU A 55 -4.54 -6.18 -3.03
N ALA A 56 -5.74 -5.65 -2.83
CA ALA A 56 -6.91 -6.45 -2.43
C ALA A 56 -7.27 -7.51 -3.49
N ALA A 57 -7.15 -7.16 -4.77
CA ALA A 57 -7.31 -8.10 -5.88
C ALA A 57 -6.23 -9.18 -5.85
N ALA A 58 -4.96 -8.81 -5.68
CA ALA A 58 -3.86 -9.76 -5.60
C ALA A 58 -4.04 -10.75 -4.44
N ASP A 59 -4.53 -10.30 -3.29
CA ASP A 59 -4.84 -11.15 -2.14
C ASP A 59 -6.00 -12.10 -2.43
N THR A 60 -7.07 -11.61 -3.08
CA THR A 60 -8.25 -12.41 -3.44
C THR A 60 -7.91 -13.54 -4.43
N TYR A 61 -6.97 -13.30 -5.35
CA TYR A 61 -6.56 -14.26 -6.38
C TYR A 61 -5.24 -14.98 -6.07
N ASP A 62 -4.73 -14.86 -4.83
CA ASP A 62 -3.50 -15.51 -4.34
C ASP A 62 -2.24 -15.22 -5.18
N LEU A 63 -2.12 -13.99 -5.70
CA LEU A 63 -0.98 -13.51 -6.48
C LEU A 63 0.10 -12.91 -5.57
N GLN A 64 0.81 -13.77 -4.84
CA GLN A 64 1.76 -13.36 -3.78
C GLN A 64 2.84 -12.37 -4.24
N ARG A 65 3.37 -12.52 -5.46
CA ARG A 65 4.37 -11.59 -5.99
C ARG A 65 3.77 -10.23 -6.32
N LEU A 66 2.57 -10.18 -6.90
CA LEU A 66 1.87 -8.92 -7.16
C LEU A 66 1.56 -8.20 -5.86
N LYS A 67 1.14 -8.95 -4.83
CA LYS A 67 0.90 -8.44 -3.49
C LYS A 67 2.14 -7.72 -2.93
N ALA A 68 3.29 -8.38 -2.95
CA ALA A 68 4.55 -7.81 -2.46
C ALA A 68 4.96 -6.52 -3.23
N LEU A 69 4.79 -6.51 -4.56
CA LEU A 69 5.10 -5.33 -5.38
C LEU A 69 4.17 -4.14 -5.08
N CYS A 70 2.88 -4.39 -4.86
CA CYS A 70 1.94 -3.35 -4.46
C CYS A 70 2.29 -2.79 -3.06
N GLU A 71 2.66 -3.66 -2.11
CA GLU A 71 3.08 -3.26 -0.77
C GLU A 71 4.34 -2.39 -0.81
N GLU A 72 5.34 -2.77 -1.62
CA GLU A 72 6.58 -2.00 -1.81
C GLU A 72 6.29 -0.59 -2.34
N ARG A 73 5.50 -0.47 -3.42
CA ARG A 73 5.12 0.83 -4.01
C ARG A 73 4.28 1.68 -3.06
N LEU A 74 3.36 1.06 -2.32
CA LEU A 74 2.59 1.78 -1.30
C LEU A 74 3.49 2.31 -0.17
N CYS A 75 4.51 1.54 0.24
CA CYS A 75 5.48 2.00 1.22
C CYS A 75 6.28 3.22 0.71
N GLU A 76 6.63 3.28 -0.57
CA GLU A 76 7.30 4.44 -1.17
C GLU A 76 6.43 5.71 -1.14
N HIS A 77 5.10 5.56 -1.25
CA HIS A 77 4.19 6.70 -1.14
C HIS A 77 4.06 7.22 0.29
N ILE A 78 4.24 6.36 1.29
CA ILE A 78 4.38 6.71 2.71
C ILE A 78 5.81 7.25 2.93
N ASP A 79 6.10 8.40 2.30
CA ASP A 79 7.43 9.00 2.34
C ASP A 79 7.79 9.54 3.75
N VAL A 80 9.09 9.68 3.98
CA VAL A 80 9.86 10.11 5.16
C VAL A 80 9.27 11.32 5.91
N SER A 81 8.38 12.10 5.30
CA SER A 81 7.58 13.17 5.94
C SER A 81 6.66 12.66 7.05
N SER A 82 6.05 11.48 6.90
CA SER A 82 5.28 10.84 7.97
C SER A 82 6.18 10.32 9.08
N MET A 83 7.36 9.79 8.73
CA MET A 83 8.33 9.30 9.71
C MET A 83 8.96 10.45 10.50
N THR A 84 9.28 11.57 9.85
CA THR A 84 9.76 12.80 10.51
C THR A 84 8.67 13.47 11.33
N THR A 85 7.41 13.49 10.91
CA THR A 85 6.32 14.00 11.75
C THR A 85 6.04 13.10 12.95
N ILE A 86 6.16 11.77 12.83
CA ILE A 86 6.11 10.84 13.97
C ILE A 86 7.35 11.02 14.88
N LEU A 87 8.55 11.21 14.32
CA LEU A 87 9.77 11.47 15.11
C LEU A 87 9.69 12.83 15.84
N THR A 88 9.20 13.87 15.16
CA THR A 88 9.00 15.21 15.73
C THR A 88 7.84 15.21 16.74
N GLN A 89 6.79 14.41 16.52
CA GLN A 89 5.74 14.17 17.52
C GLN A 89 6.24 13.36 18.71
N ALA A 90 7.15 12.39 18.52
CA ALA A 90 7.79 11.65 19.60
C ALA A 90 8.72 12.57 20.43
N GLU A 91 9.38 13.55 19.79
CA GLU A 91 10.13 14.60 20.49
C GLU A 91 9.23 15.60 21.23
N GLN A 92 8.04 15.91 20.71
CA GLN A 92 7.04 16.70 21.45
C GLN A 92 6.36 15.92 22.58
N LEU A 93 6.16 14.61 22.38
CA LEU A 93 5.74 13.64 23.38
C LEU A 93 6.96 13.11 24.14
N ASN A 94 7.88 13.99 24.54
CA ASN A 94 8.92 13.70 25.52
C ASN A 94 8.28 13.53 26.91
N CYS A 95 7.47 12.47 26.97
CA CYS A 95 6.84 11.86 28.10
C CYS A 95 7.88 11.77 29.22
N CYS A 96 7.45 12.26 30.37
CA CYS A 96 8.19 12.36 31.62
C CYS A 96 8.77 11.04 32.17
N GLY A 97 8.73 9.93 31.42
CA GLY A 97 9.29 8.63 31.80
C GLY A 97 10.83 8.62 31.83
N MET A 98 11.51 9.49 31.06
CA MET A 98 12.97 9.62 31.11
C MET A 98 13.48 10.59 32.17
N LYS A 99 12.61 11.29 32.91
CA LYS A 99 13.04 12.12 34.05
C LYS A 99 13.37 11.31 35.31
N GLY A 100 12.82 10.10 35.45
CA GLY A 100 13.14 9.23 36.61
C GLY A 100 14.56 8.71 36.58
N VAL A 101 15.03 8.24 35.41
CA VAL A 101 16.38 7.67 35.25
C VAL A 101 17.47 8.74 35.38
N CYS A 102 17.23 9.96 34.89
CA CYS A 102 18.16 11.08 35.09
C CYS A 102 18.21 11.58 36.55
N PHE A 103 17.15 11.42 37.35
CA PHE A 103 17.17 11.80 38.76
C PHE A 103 17.79 10.73 39.67
N GLU A 104 17.69 9.45 39.31
CA GLU A 104 18.46 8.38 39.98
C GLU A 104 19.96 8.50 39.69
N PHE A 105 20.34 8.98 38.51
CA PHE A 105 21.76 9.18 38.18
C PHE A 105 22.37 10.40 38.89
N SER A 106 21.59 11.42 39.24
CA SER A 106 22.07 12.62 39.95
C SER A 106 22.14 12.47 41.48
N GLN A 107 21.53 11.44 42.06
CA GLN A 107 21.61 11.12 43.50
C GLN A 107 22.64 10.05 43.84
N ASN A 108 23.17 9.33 42.84
CA ASN A 108 24.14 8.24 43.06
C ASN A 108 25.61 8.64 42.79
N TYR A 109 25.86 9.90 42.46
CA TYR A 109 27.21 10.48 42.42
C TYR A 109 27.28 11.62 43.45
N HIS A 110 27.65 11.23 44.66
CA HIS A 110 28.00 12.12 45.75
C HIS A 110 29.45 12.59 45.65
#